data_AF-A0A2D0N897-F1
#
_entry.id   AF-A0A2D0N897-F1
#
_cell.length_a   1.000
_cell.length_b   1.000
_cell.length_c   1.000
_cell.angle_alpha   90.00
_cell.angle_beta   90.00
_cell.angle_gamma   90.00
#
_symmetry.space_group_name_H-M   'P 1'
#
loop_
_entity.id
_entity.type
_entity.pdbx_description
1 polymer ?
#
loop_
_entity_poly.entity_id
_entity_poly.type
_entity_poly.pdbx_seq_one_letter_code
_entity_poly.pdbx_strand_id
1 'polypeptide(L)'
;MPQEQDPNPEKLDLRKLNLALDGLTEEPYKPRKVELTEGELLNEIAFHEASHLVFQALICKHTDDFTRPRGIETYTNDEGIPSGQVIGFDSKIFNGGFPSTAKKLYDDLCQFYASNRLSAIYDLFSLMAGYCSYPIFVSPGESDFIPVAEHDTKEGVQLKAKYYNLENAPPSQFAVKDLYRVKHLLRCIGQEENYLSILKSVANDIMELMKRKSVNDSIRFVRNQLLKKETGGKIEGDKLEEIWEKINDLTNKVDLLEIIKKNYGYLDLE
;
A
#
# COMPACT_ATOMS: atom_id res chain seq x y z
N MET A 1 -10.89 24.54 -49.32
CA MET A 1 -10.06 24.52 -48.11
C MET A 1 -10.03 23.09 -47.61
N PRO A 2 -8.85 22.46 -47.46
CA PRO A 2 -8.74 21.11 -46.90
C PRO A 2 -9.07 21.17 -45.41
N GLN A 3 -9.88 20.22 -44.92
CA GLN A 3 -10.09 20.03 -43.49
C GLN A 3 -8.80 19.48 -42.89
N GLU A 4 -8.21 20.23 -41.95
CA GLU A 4 -7.15 19.71 -41.09
C GLU A 4 -7.73 18.55 -40.27
N GLN A 5 -7.25 17.34 -40.56
CA GLN A 5 -7.38 16.22 -39.65
C GLN A 5 -6.52 16.54 -38.44
N ASP A 6 -7.19 16.75 -37.29
CA ASP A 6 -6.55 16.79 -35.99
C ASP A 6 -5.90 15.42 -35.73
N PRO A 7 -4.55 15.29 -35.73
CA PRO A 7 -3.92 14.05 -35.38
C PRO A 7 -3.95 13.99 -33.86
N ASN A 8 -5.06 13.51 -33.30
CA ASN A 8 -5.13 13.16 -31.89
C ASN A 8 -3.99 12.17 -31.63
N PRO A 9 -2.89 12.58 -30.96
CA PRO A 9 -1.80 11.65 -30.71
C PRO A 9 -2.41 10.59 -29.80
N GLU A 10 -2.42 9.33 -30.26
CA GLU A 10 -2.82 8.19 -29.44
C GLU A 10 -2.27 8.42 -28.04
N LYS A 11 -3.16 8.62 -27.06
CA LYS A 11 -2.77 8.78 -25.65
C LYS A 11 -1.75 7.68 -25.38
N LEU A 12 -0.50 8.08 -25.16
CA LEU A 12 0.61 7.17 -24.94
C LEU A 12 0.17 6.22 -23.82
N ASP A 13 -0.12 4.98 -24.19
CA ASP A 13 -0.60 3.99 -23.24
C ASP A 13 0.61 3.59 -22.40
N LEU A 14 0.79 4.32 -21.29
CA LEU A 14 1.89 4.13 -20.34
C LEU A 14 2.01 2.67 -19.92
N ARG A 15 0.90 1.92 -19.92
CA ARG A 15 0.89 0.47 -19.67
C ARG A 15 1.62 -0.30 -20.76
N LYS A 16 1.36 -0.02 -22.04
CA LYS A 16 2.06 -0.67 -23.17
C LYS A 16 3.54 -0.33 -23.21
N LEU A 17 3.89 0.93 -22.91
CA LEU A 17 5.28 1.36 -22.83
C LEU A 17 6.04 0.63 -21.71
N ASN A 18 5.42 0.51 -20.53
CA ASN A 18 6.02 -0.19 -19.39
C ASN A 18 6.15 -1.71 -19.60
N LEU A 19 5.16 -2.34 -20.24
CA LEU A 19 5.23 -3.77 -20.61
C LEU A 19 6.37 -4.05 -21.60
N ALA A 20 6.58 -3.15 -22.56
CA ALA A 20 7.67 -3.25 -23.53
C ALA A 20 9.05 -3.03 -22.88
N LEU A 21 9.15 -2.10 -21.92
CA LEU A 21 10.39 -1.82 -21.18
C LEU A 21 10.81 -2.98 -20.26
N ASP A 22 9.83 -3.73 -19.73
CA ASP A 22 10.09 -4.89 -18.87
C ASP A 22 10.29 -6.21 -19.67
N GLY A 23 10.29 -6.17 -21.01
CA GLY A 23 10.54 -7.35 -21.86
C GLY A 23 9.46 -8.43 -21.81
N LEU A 24 8.26 -8.10 -21.32
CA LEU A 24 7.18 -9.06 -21.09
C LEU A 24 6.36 -9.26 -22.37
N THR A 25 6.46 -10.45 -22.97
CA THR A 25 5.68 -10.92 -24.13
C THR A 25 4.45 -11.76 -23.75
N GLU A 26 4.21 -12.01 -22.47
CA GLU A 26 3.13 -12.89 -22.02
C GLU A 26 1.77 -12.18 -21.97
N GLU A 27 0.70 -12.94 -22.24
CA GLU A 27 -0.68 -12.45 -22.14
C GLU A 27 -0.91 -11.75 -20.79
N PRO A 28 -1.61 -10.59 -20.76
CA PRO A 28 -1.85 -9.88 -19.52
C PRO A 28 -2.60 -10.78 -18.54
N TYR A 29 -2.09 -10.88 -17.30
CA TYR A 29 -2.71 -11.64 -16.23
C TYR A 29 -4.18 -11.22 -16.07
N LYS A 30 -5.08 -12.21 -16.01
CA LYS A 30 -6.51 -12.00 -15.84
C LYS A 30 -6.83 -12.00 -14.34
N PRO A 31 -7.14 -10.85 -13.72
CA PRO A 31 -7.49 -10.82 -12.31
C PRO A 31 -8.79 -11.59 -12.04
N ARG A 32 -8.89 -12.20 -10.86
CA ARG A 32 -10.13 -12.79 -10.38
C ARG A 32 -11.12 -11.66 -10.10
N LYS A 33 -12.32 -11.73 -10.66
CA LYS A 33 -13.38 -10.75 -10.40
C LYS A 33 -14.37 -11.35 -9.42
N VAL A 34 -14.69 -10.62 -8.36
CA VAL A 34 -15.72 -10.99 -7.38
C VAL A 34 -16.73 -9.86 -7.29
N GLU A 35 -18.01 -10.20 -7.27
CA GLU A 35 -19.09 -9.26 -6.99
C GLU A 35 -19.23 -9.11 -5.48
N LEU A 36 -19.27 -7.87 -5.00
CA LEU A 36 -19.39 -7.55 -3.58
C LEU A 36 -20.50 -6.54 -3.35
N THR A 37 -21.13 -6.61 -2.19
CA THR A 37 -21.95 -5.52 -1.67
C THR A 37 -21.06 -4.35 -1.23
N GLU A 38 -21.63 -3.15 -1.14
CA GLU A 38 -20.91 -1.97 -0.62
C GLU A 38 -20.36 -2.21 0.79
N GLY A 39 -21.13 -2.89 1.65
CA GLY A 39 -20.71 -3.21 3.01
C GLY A 39 -19.56 -4.21 3.09
N GLU A 40 -19.50 -5.19 2.17
CA GLU A 40 -18.39 -6.12 2.07
C GLU A 40 -17.12 -5.40 1.62
N LEU A 41 -17.20 -4.61 0.56
CA LEU A 41 -16.04 -3.86 0.05
C LEU A 41 -15.53 -2.83 1.07
N LEU A 42 -16.43 -2.10 1.74
CA LEU A 42 -16.05 -1.17 2.80
C LEU A 42 -15.36 -1.88 3.96
N ASN A 43 -15.78 -3.10 4.29
CA ASN A 43 -15.12 -3.92 5.30
C ASN A 43 -13.69 -4.33 4.88
N GLU A 44 -13.48 -4.71 3.62
CA GLU A 44 -12.15 -5.03 3.09
C GLU A 44 -11.21 -3.82 3.17
N ILE A 45 -11.71 -2.64 2.77
CA ILE A 45 -10.95 -1.39 2.83
C ILE A 45 -10.64 -1.01 4.28
N ALA A 46 -11.58 -1.20 5.21
CA ALA A 46 -11.31 -0.94 6.61
C ALA A 46 -10.19 -1.83 7.18
N PHE A 47 -10.06 -3.09 6.71
CA PHE A 47 -8.92 -3.94 7.05
C PHE A 47 -7.62 -3.47 6.38
N HIS A 48 -7.70 -3.00 5.14
CA HIS A 48 -6.58 -2.45 4.38
C HIS A 48 -5.97 -1.23 5.10
N GLU A 49 -6.79 -0.22 5.40
CA GLU A 49 -6.33 1.00 6.07
C GLU A 49 -5.89 0.73 7.52
N ALA A 50 -6.60 -0.14 8.24
CA ALA A 50 -6.20 -0.52 9.59
C ALA A 50 -4.82 -1.18 9.60
N SER A 51 -4.50 -1.96 8.58
CA SER A 51 -3.21 -2.62 8.44
C SER A 51 -2.08 -1.61 8.20
N HIS A 52 -2.32 -0.61 7.34
CA HIS A 52 -1.39 0.51 7.17
C HIS A 52 -1.11 1.20 8.50
N LEU A 53 -2.15 1.62 9.23
CA LEU A 53 -1.96 2.35 10.49
C LEU A 53 -1.19 1.53 11.54
N VAL A 54 -1.48 0.23 11.68
CA VAL A 54 -0.79 -0.62 12.65
C VAL A 54 0.68 -0.81 12.29
N PHE A 55 1.01 -1.03 11.01
CA PHE A 55 2.40 -1.15 10.58
C PHE A 55 3.16 0.18 10.70
N GLN A 56 2.50 1.30 10.41
CA GLN A 56 3.07 2.63 10.63
C GLN A 56 3.36 2.89 12.11
N ALA A 57 2.49 2.44 13.02
CA ALA A 57 2.76 2.49 14.45
C ALA A 57 3.96 1.63 14.85
N LEU A 58 4.10 0.41 14.29
CA LEU A 58 5.28 -0.42 14.49
C LEU A 58 6.56 0.28 14.00
N ILE A 59 6.52 0.93 12.84
CA ILE A 59 7.66 1.66 12.26
C ILE A 59 8.06 2.85 13.15
N CYS A 60 7.09 3.68 13.56
CA CYS A 60 7.34 4.85 14.41
C CYS A 60 7.89 4.51 15.81
N LYS A 61 7.85 3.24 16.24
CA LYS A 61 8.54 2.81 17.48
C LYS A 61 10.06 2.72 17.32
N HIS A 62 10.54 2.53 16.10
CA HIS A 62 11.94 2.21 15.83
C HIS A 62 12.69 3.35 15.14
N THR A 63 11.99 4.32 14.56
CA THR A 63 12.62 5.44 13.87
C THR A 63 11.77 6.72 13.96
N ASP A 64 12.47 7.84 14.00
CA ASP A 64 11.92 9.18 13.85
C ASP A 64 11.92 9.66 12.39
N ASP A 65 12.28 8.82 11.42
CA ASP A 65 12.37 9.21 10.01
C ASP A 65 11.01 9.43 9.34
N PHE A 66 9.90 9.08 10.01
CA PHE A 66 8.53 9.19 9.47
C PHE A 66 7.66 10.12 10.31
N THR A 67 6.82 10.89 9.63
CA THR A 67 5.75 11.63 10.30
C THR A 67 4.71 10.65 10.84
N ARG A 68 4.19 10.96 12.02
CA ARG A 68 3.11 10.18 12.60
C ARG A 68 1.81 10.42 11.80
N PRO A 69 0.97 9.38 11.59
CA PRO A 69 -0.35 9.56 11.00
C PRO A 69 -1.18 10.58 11.78
N ARG A 70 -1.90 11.42 11.05
CA ARG A 70 -2.80 12.46 11.60
C ARG A 70 -4.27 12.09 11.46
N GLY A 71 -4.59 11.09 10.66
CA GLY A 71 -5.94 10.57 10.48
C GLY A 71 -5.95 9.25 9.74
N ILE A 72 -7.08 8.57 9.81
CA ILE A 72 -7.40 7.39 9.00
C ILE A 72 -8.89 7.46 8.65
N GLU A 73 -9.23 7.13 7.40
CA GLU A 73 -10.61 7.17 6.96
C GLU A 73 -10.97 6.10 5.93
N THR A 74 -12.26 5.79 5.91
CA THR A 74 -12.96 5.01 4.89
C THR A 74 -14.18 5.81 4.45
N TYR A 75 -14.39 5.94 3.14
CA TYR A 75 -15.47 6.74 2.57
C TYR A 75 -15.96 6.12 1.27
N THR A 76 -17.14 6.52 0.80
CA THR A 76 -17.60 6.21 -0.56
C THR A 76 -17.37 7.44 -1.43
N ASN A 77 -16.61 7.32 -2.53
CA ASN A 77 -16.29 8.43 -3.41
C ASN A 77 -17.52 8.91 -4.23
N ASP A 78 -17.36 9.96 -5.03
CA ASP A 78 -18.44 10.54 -5.86
C ASP A 78 -18.99 9.55 -6.91
N GLU A 79 -18.24 8.49 -7.23
CA GLU A 79 -18.65 7.42 -8.14
C GLU A 79 -19.40 6.29 -7.40
N GLY A 80 -19.57 6.38 -6.08
CA GLY A 80 -20.19 5.31 -5.29
C GLY A 80 -19.24 4.15 -4.99
N ILE A 81 -17.93 4.34 -5.08
CA ILE A 81 -16.90 3.32 -4.81
C ILE A 81 -16.35 3.54 -3.39
N PRO A 82 -16.51 2.57 -2.48
CA PRO A 82 -15.78 2.56 -1.22
C PRO A 82 -14.27 2.72 -1.45
N SER A 83 -13.64 3.57 -0.65
CA SER A 83 -12.23 3.93 -0.67
C SER A 83 -11.75 4.26 0.74
N GLY A 84 -10.46 4.46 0.91
CA GLY A 84 -9.85 4.75 2.20
C GLY A 84 -8.47 5.36 2.06
N GLN A 85 -7.98 5.92 3.16
CA GLN A 85 -6.61 6.39 3.26
C GLN A 85 -6.16 6.57 4.72
N VAL A 86 -4.86 6.39 4.96
CA VAL A 86 -4.17 6.93 6.13
C VAL A 86 -3.55 8.29 5.79
N ILE A 87 -3.83 9.30 6.61
CA ILE A 87 -3.47 10.69 6.37
C ILE A 87 -2.17 11.05 7.09
N GLY A 88 -1.17 11.53 6.34
CA GLY A 88 -0.01 12.22 6.89
C GLY A 88 1.13 11.32 7.40
N PHE A 89 1.21 10.06 6.95
CA PHE A 89 2.40 9.24 7.11
C PHE A 89 3.32 9.39 5.89
N ASP A 90 4.42 10.12 6.05
CA ASP A 90 5.42 10.35 5.01
C ASP A 90 6.83 10.41 5.62
N SER A 91 7.85 10.13 4.82
CA SER A 91 9.26 10.33 5.22
C SER A 91 9.52 11.79 5.58
N LYS A 92 10.15 12.08 6.71
CA LYS A 92 10.41 13.44 7.23
C LYS A 92 11.36 14.28 6.36
N ILE A 93 11.89 13.73 5.28
CA ILE A 93 12.65 14.48 4.26
C ILE A 93 11.86 15.69 3.73
N PHE A 94 10.53 15.65 3.81
CA PHE A 94 9.62 16.71 3.35
C PHE A 94 9.44 17.86 4.35
N ASN A 95 10.02 17.78 5.55
CA ASN A 95 9.85 18.83 6.58
C ASN A 95 10.47 20.18 6.20
N GLY A 96 11.26 20.26 5.11
CA GLY A 96 11.83 21.48 4.55
C GLY A 96 11.04 22.11 3.40
N GLY A 97 9.86 21.56 3.06
CA GLY A 97 9.06 21.96 1.90
C GLY A 97 9.31 21.10 0.66
N PHE A 98 8.38 21.12 -0.29
CA PHE A 98 8.51 20.38 -1.54
C PHE A 98 9.51 21.07 -2.46
N PRO A 99 10.47 20.33 -3.05
CA PRO A 99 11.39 20.91 -4.02
C PRO A 99 10.64 21.40 -5.26
N SER A 100 11.22 22.38 -5.95
CA SER A 100 10.57 23.10 -7.07
C SER A 100 10.26 22.26 -8.30
N THR A 101 10.81 21.03 -8.41
CA THR A 101 10.57 20.13 -9.55
C THR A 101 10.41 18.68 -9.10
N ALA A 102 9.62 17.91 -9.84
CA ALA A 102 9.43 16.48 -9.61
C ALA A 102 10.74 15.68 -9.75
N LYS A 103 11.65 16.10 -10.64
CA LYS A 103 12.96 15.45 -10.80
C LYS A 103 13.83 15.64 -9.55
N LYS A 104 13.92 16.88 -9.05
CA LYS A 104 14.69 17.15 -7.83
C LYS A 104 14.12 16.38 -6.64
N LEU A 105 12.79 16.30 -6.54
CA LEU A 105 12.13 15.47 -5.54
C LEU A 105 12.59 14.01 -5.61
N TYR A 106 12.60 13.45 -6.82
CA TYR A 106 13.05 12.07 -7.04
C TYR A 106 14.51 11.86 -6.65
N ASP A 107 15.40 12.77 -7.05
CA ASP A 107 16.82 12.69 -6.73
C ASP A 107 17.06 12.79 -5.20
N ASP A 108 16.37 13.71 -4.52
CA ASP A 108 16.44 13.88 -3.05
C ASP A 108 15.92 12.63 -2.31
N LEU A 109 14.79 12.05 -2.77
CA LEU A 109 14.25 10.77 -2.27
C LEU A 109 15.28 9.65 -2.43
N CYS A 110 15.86 9.50 -3.62
CA CYS A 110 16.82 8.44 -3.86
C CYS A 110 18.10 8.61 -3.05
N GLN A 111 18.60 9.84 -2.89
CA GLN A 111 19.74 10.09 -2.03
C GLN A 111 19.46 9.75 -0.56
N PHE A 112 18.27 10.10 -0.07
CA PHE A 112 17.85 9.74 1.29
C PHE A 112 17.80 8.22 1.48
N TYR A 113 17.07 7.49 0.65
CA TYR A 113 16.93 6.04 0.82
C TYR A 113 18.23 5.28 0.54
N ALA A 114 19.08 5.75 -0.38
CA ALA A 114 20.40 5.18 -0.59
C ALA A 114 21.28 5.30 0.67
N SER A 115 21.10 6.37 1.45
CA SER A 115 21.82 6.65 2.69
C SER A 115 21.10 6.15 3.95
N ASN A 116 19.86 5.69 3.82
CA ASN A 116 19.01 5.17 4.90
C ASN A 116 18.15 4.03 4.34
N ARG A 117 18.82 2.92 4.02
CA ARG A 117 18.19 1.77 3.37
C ARG A 117 17.13 1.13 4.26
N LEU A 118 17.31 1.17 5.58
CA LEU A 118 16.32 0.71 6.54
C LEU A 118 14.97 1.43 6.39
N SER A 119 14.99 2.77 6.21
CA SER A 119 13.77 3.54 5.96
C SER A 119 13.07 3.13 4.66
N ALA A 120 13.82 2.76 3.61
CA ALA A 120 13.22 2.22 2.40
C ALA A 120 12.45 0.92 2.68
N ILE A 121 13.03 0.02 3.48
CA ILE A 121 12.36 -1.23 3.88
C ILE A 121 11.13 -0.94 4.77
N TYR A 122 11.21 0.02 5.70
CA TYR A 122 10.04 0.43 6.48
C TYR A 122 8.90 0.95 5.60
N ASP A 123 9.20 1.77 4.59
CA ASP A 123 8.19 2.21 3.63
C ASP A 123 7.61 1.05 2.83
N LEU A 124 8.41 0.07 2.43
CA LEU A 124 7.90 -1.14 1.78
C LEU A 124 6.93 -1.89 2.70
N PHE A 125 7.25 -2.02 3.99
CA PHE A 125 6.36 -2.63 4.98
C PHE A 125 5.05 -1.86 5.13
N SER A 126 5.13 -0.53 5.24
CA SER A 126 3.98 0.35 5.32
C SER A 126 3.08 0.21 4.09
N LEU A 127 3.64 0.37 2.88
CA LEU A 127 2.90 0.33 1.61
C LEU A 127 2.30 -1.04 1.31
N MET A 128 2.96 -2.12 1.71
CA MET A 128 2.48 -3.48 1.43
C MET A 128 1.48 -3.99 2.47
N ALA A 129 1.41 -3.39 3.67
CA ALA A 129 0.57 -3.86 4.75
C ALA A 129 -0.92 -3.96 4.36
N GLY A 130 -1.49 -2.93 3.74
CA GLY A 130 -2.90 -2.95 3.33
C GLY A 130 -3.25 -4.13 2.42
N TYR A 131 -2.41 -4.38 1.41
CA TYR A 131 -2.58 -5.48 0.46
C TYR A 131 -2.42 -6.87 1.11
N CYS A 132 -1.46 -7.01 2.02
CA CYS A 132 -1.23 -8.27 2.74
C CYS A 132 -2.34 -8.63 3.74
N SER A 133 -3.25 -7.70 4.05
CA SER A 133 -4.37 -7.94 4.95
C SER A 133 -5.43 -8.87 4.34
N TYR A 134 -5.60 -8.86 3.02
CA TYR A 134 -6.63 -9.61 2.33
C TYR A 134 -6.56 -11.14 2.55
N PRO A 135 -5.41 -11.82 2.31
CA PRO A 135 -5.28 -13.26 2.52
C PRO A 135 -5.32 -13.68 4.00
N ILE A 136 -5.34 -12.73 4.94
CA ILE A 136 -5.38 -12.99 6.38
C ILE A 136 -6.78 -12.78 6.96
N PHE A 137 -7.47 -11.71 6.53
CA PHE A 137 -8.71 -11.26 7.17
C PHE A 137 -9.96 -11.40 6.31
N VAL A 138 -9.81 -11.39 4.98
CA VAL A 138 -10.94 -11.36 4.05
C VAL A 138 -11.15 -12.71 3.38
N SER A 139 -10.10 -13.25 2.75
CA SER A 139 -10.15 -14.57 2.12
C SER A 139 -9.02 -15.47 2.61
N PRO A 140 -9.13 -16.02 3.84
CA PRO A 140 -8.10 -16.86 4.42
C PRO A 140 -7.80 -18.10 3.57
N GLY A 141 -6.53 -18.26 3.17
CA GLY A 141 -6.06 -19.42 2.41
C GLY A 141 -6.05 -19.23 0.88
N GLU A 142 -6.50 -18.09 0.37
CA GLU A 142 -6.29 -17.70 -1.02
C GLU A 142 -5.01 -16.86 -1.15
N SER A 143 -4.22 -17.07 -2.22
CA SER A 143 -2.99 -16.32 -2.51
C SER A 143 -3.23 -15.05 -3.34
N ASP A 144 -4.31 -14.34 -3.04
CA ASP A 144 -4.70 -13.11 -3.74
C ASP A 144 -4.25 -11.89 -2.93
N PHE A 145 -3.56 -10.95 -3.56
CA PHE A 145 -2.87 -9.86 -2.86
C PHE A 145 -3.45 -8.46 -3.08
N ILE A 146 -4.30 -8.21 -4.09
CA ILE A 146 -4.76 -6.83 -4.32
C ILE A 146 -6.21 -6.80 -4.82
N PRO A 147 -7.18 -6.26 -4.07
CA PRO A 147 -8.42 -5.74 -4.65
C PRO A 147 -8.16 -4.41 -5.36
N VAL A 148 -8.47 -4.30 -6.65
CA VAL A 148 -8.80 -3.02 -7.29
C VAL A 148 -10.30 -2.98 -7.45
N ALA A 149 -10.97 -2.08 -6.72
CA ALA A 149 -12.40 -1.86 -6.89
C ALA A 149 -12.66 -1.20 -8.26
N GLU A 150 -13.59 -1.76 -9.02
CA GLU A 150 -14.07 -1.18 -10.27
C GLU A 150 -15.60 -1.13 -10.28
N HIS A 151 -16.15 -0.04 -10.81
CA HIS A 151 -17.54 0.01 -11.24
C HIS A 151 -17.67 -0.57 -12.64
N ASP A 152 -18.50 -1.60 -12.78
CA ASP A 152 -18.98 -1.99 -14.11
C ASP A 152 -20.25 -1.22 -14.44
N THR A 153 -20.08 -0.08 -15.11
CA THR A 153 -21.19 0.80 -15.49
C THR A 153 -22.05 0.24 -16.63
N LYS A 154 -21.67 -0.89 -17.24
CA LYS A 154 -22.37 -1.45 -18.42
C LYS A 154 -23.48 -2.46 -18.08
N GLU A 155 -23.47 -3.08 -16.91
CA GLU A 155 -24.39 -4.20 -16.57
C GLU A 155 -25.42 -3.87 -15.47
N GLY A 156 -25.58 -2.59 -15.14
CA GLY A 156 -26.27 -2.16 -13.92
C GLY A 156 -25.28 -2.10 -12.77
N VAL A 157 -25.50 -1.18 -11.83
CA VAL A 157 -24.52 -0.83 -10.77
C VAL A 157 -24.18 -2.04 -9.91
N GLN A 158 -23.12 -2.76 -10.27
CA GLN A 158 -22.53 -3.84 -9.49
C GLN A 158 -21.09 -3.47 -9.18
N LEU A 159 -20.77 -3.39 -7.89
CA LEU A 159 -19.41 -3.22 -7.40
C LEU A 159 -18.65 -4.53 -7.65
N LYS A 160 -17.56 -4.47 -8.43
CA LYS A 160 -16.68 -5.60 -8.69
C LYS A 160 -15.32 -5.31 -8.09
N ALA A 161 -14.76 -6.25 -7.34
CA ALA A 161 -13.37 -6.21 -6.91
C ALA A 161 -12.52 -7.13 -7.79
N LYS A 162 -11.39 -6.62 -8.27
CA LYS A 162 -10.39 -7.39 -9.03
C LYS A 162 -9.26 -7.80 -8.11
N TYR A 163 -9.07 -9.11 -7.95
CA TYR A 163 -8.01 -9.69 -7.16
C TYR A 163 -6.83 -10.15 -8.02
N TYR A 164 -5.63 -9.71 -7.64
CA TYR A 164 -4.39 -10.05 -8.31
C TYR A 164 -3.48 -10.88 -7.42
N ASN A 165 -2.86 -11.91 -7.98
CA ASN A 165 -1.87 -12.74 -7.29
C ASN A 165 -0.43 -12.28 -7.60
N LEU A 166 0.35 -11.98 -6.54
CA LEU A 166 1.77 -11.57 -6.64
C LEU A 166 2.70 -12.64 -7.24
N GLU A 167 2.30 -13.90 -7.25
CA GLU A 167 3.05 -14.99 -7.89
C GLU A 167 2.94 -14.96 -9.41
N ASN A 168 1.79 -14.51 -9.93
CA ASN A 168 1.39 -14.70 -11.33
C ASN A 168 1.22 -13.39 -12.12
N ALA A 169 1.17 -12.24 -11.44
CA ALA A 169 1.17 -10.93 -12.06
C ALA A 169 2.46 -10.19 -11.70
N PRO A 170 3.28 -9.76 -12.67
CA PRO A 170 4.41 -8.87 -12.40
C PRO A 170 3.88 -7.47 -12.01
N PRO A 171 4.47 -6.79 -11.00
CA PRO A 171 4.00 -5.47 -10.50
C PRO A 171 3.76 -4.37 -11.53
N SER A 172 4.40 -4.44 -12.71
CA SER A 172 4.12 -3.53 -13.83
C SER A 172 2.75 -3.71 -14.48
N GLN A 173 2.06 -4.83 -14.23
CA GLN A 173 0.68 -5.07 -14.66
C GLN A 173 -0.37 -4.51 -13.70
N PHE A 174 0.03 -4.03 -12.52
CA PHE A 174 -0.87 -3.50 -11.53
C PHE A 174 -0.97 -1.97 -11.68
N ALA A 175 -2.17 -1.47 -11.94
CA ALA A 175 -2.43 -0.02 -11.95
C ALA A 175 -2.60 0.51 -10.51
N VAL A 176 -1.67 0.17 -9.62
CA VAL A 176 -1.77 0.44 -8.18
C VAL A 176 -0.67 1.40 -7.78
N LYS A 177 -1.05 2.59 -7.32
CA LYS A 177 -0.12 3.68 -7.00
C LYS A 177 1.00 3.24 -6.05
N ASP A 178 0.68 2.43 -5.04
CA ASP A 178 1.66 2.00 -4.05
C ASP A 178 2.70 1.04 -4.61
N LEU A 179 2.32 0.13 -5.52
CA LEU A 179 3.29 -0.75 -6.17
C LEU A 179 4.29 0.00 -7.05
N TYR A 180 3.86 1.08 -7.70
CA TYR A 180 4.79 1.98 -8.38
C TYR A 180 5.77 2.63 -7.40
N ARG A 181 5.29 3.10 -6.25
CA ARG A 181 6.17 3.64 -5.19
C ARG A 181 7.17 2.59 -4.72
N VAL A 182 6.74 1.36 -4.49
CA VAL A 182 7.60 0.22 -4.10
C VAL A 182 8.71 -0.03 -5.14
N LYS A 183 8.41 -0.05 -6.45
CA LYS A 183 9.43 -0.21 -7.50
C LYS A 183 10.45 0.93 -7.46
N HIS A 184 9.99 2.17 -7.27
CA HIS A 184 10.87 3.33 -7.15
C HIS A 184 11.77 3.28 -5.91
N LEU A 185 11.25 2.89 -4.74
CA LEU A 185 12.03 2.73 -3.51
C LEU A 185 13.16 1.71 -3.70
N LEU A 186 12.85 0.56 -4.29
CA LEU A 186 13.83 -0.50 -4.54
C LEU A 186 14.90 -0.07 -5.55
N ARG A 187 14.53 0.73 -6.56
CA ARG A 187 15.50 1.37 -7.46
C ARG A 187 16.43 2.34 -6.72
N CYS A 188 15.91 3.15 -5.80
CA CYS A 188 16.71 4.10 -5.03
C CYS A 188 17.79 3.41 -4.16
N ILE A 189 17.53 2.17 -3.69
CA ILE A 189 18.52 1.39 -2.92
C ILE A 189 19.34 0.39 -3.77
N GLY A 190 19.28 0.51 -5.10
CA GLY A 190 20.05 -0.33 -6.02
C GLY A 190 19.58 -1.79 -6.11
N GLN A 191 18.31 -2.06 -5.81
CA GLN A 191 17.71 -3.40 -5.80
C GLN A 191 16.65 -3.60 -6.89
N GLU A 192 16.75 -2.87 -8.00
CA GLU A 192 15.80 -2.95 -9.13
C GLU A 192 15.74 -4.37 -9.73
N GLU A 193 16.88 -5.06 -9.83
CA GLU A 193 16.96 -6.42 -10.41
C GLU A 193 16.39 -7.51 -9.48
N ASN A 194 16.44 -7.30 -8.16
CA ASN A 194 15.94 -8.24 -7.15
C ASN A 194 14.51 -7.93 -6.68
N TYR A 195 13.86 -6.96 -7.33
CA TYR A 195 12.61 -6.35 -6.91
C TYR A 195 11.52 -7.37 -6.52
N LEU A 196 11.24 -8.35 -7.38
CA LEU A 196 10.16 -9.33 -7.13
C LEU A 196 10.48 -10.26 -5.95
N SER A 197 11.74 -10.65 -5.77
CA SER A 197 12.17 -11.50 -4.66
C SER A 197 12.00 -10.77 -3.32
N ILE A 198 12.44 -9.50 -3.26
CA ILE A 198 12.29 -8.67 -2.07
C ILE A 198 10.81 -8.44 -1.77
N LEU A 199 9.99 -8.12 -2.77
CA LEU A 199 8.56 -7.92 -2.60
C LEU A 199 7.86 -9.14 -2.01
N LYS A 200 8.16 -10.35 -2.53
CA LYS A 200 7.61 -11.61 -2.02
C LYS A 200 8.06 -11.88 -0.59
N SER A 201 9.33 -11.63 -0.28
CA SER A 201 9.85 -11.77 1.07
C SER A 201 9.15 -10.82 2.05
N VAL A 202 9.01 -9.54 1.69
CA VAL A 202 8.34 -8.51 2.51
C VAL A 202 6.88 -8.88 2.74
N ALA A 203 6.16 -9.28 1.69
CA ALA A 203 4.78 -9.73 1.80
C ALA A 203 4.64 -10.91 2.77
N ASN A 204 5.53 -11.90 2.69
CA ASN A 204 5.53 -13.05 3.61
C ASN A 204 5.76 -12.63 5.06
N ASP A 205 6.72 -11.74 5.32
CA ASP A 205 7.02 -11.26 6.66
C ASP A 205 5.85 -10.46 7.26
N ILE A 206 5.22 -9.60 6.46
CA ILE A 206 4.02 -8.85 6.85
C ILE A 206 2.88 -9.80 7.20
N MET A 207 2.58 -10.78 6.33
CA MET A 207 1.52 -11.76 6.59
C MET A 207 1.79 -12.57 7.87
N GLU A 208 3.04 -12.97 8.11
CA GLU A 208 3.41 -13.70 9.32
C GLU A 208 3.29 -12.83 10.58
N LEU A 209 3.65 -11.55 10.47
CA LEU A 209 3.40 -10.56 11.52
C LEU A 209 1.90 -10.40 11.81
N MET A 210 1.06 -10.30 10.78
CA MET A 210 -0.40 -10.15 10.93
C MET A 210 -1.09 -11.36 11.57
N LYS A 211 -0.49 -12.55 11.47
CA LYS A 211 -0.97 -13.75 12.18
C LYS A 211 -0.62 -13.73 13.67
N ARG A 212 0.34 -12.92 14.12
CA ARG A 212 0.61 -12.75 15.55
C ARG A 212 -0.59 -12.11 16.22
N LYS A 213 -1.05 -12.72 17.33
CA LYS A 213 -2.25 -12.29 18.06
C LYS A 213 -2.26 -10.78 18.36
N SER A 214 -1.16 -10.21 18.83
CA SER A 214 -1.05 -8.78 19.15
C SER A 214 -1.31 -7.86 17.96
N VAL A 215 -0.74 -8.18 16.80
CA VAL A 215 -0.91 -7.41 15.56
C VAL A 215 -2.31 -7.62 15.01
N ASN A 216 -2.78 -8.87 14.99
CA ASN A 216 -4.13 -9.23 14.56
C ASN A 216 -5.22 -8.47 15.34
N ASP A 217 -5.13 -8.52 16.67
CA ASP A 217 -6.07 -7.86 17.58
C ASP A 217 -6.04 -6.34 17.39
N SER A 218 -4.86 -5.76 17.13
CA SER A 218 -4.71 -4.33 16.84
C SER A 218 -5.40 -3.92 15.54
N ILE A 219 -5.18 -4.68 14.45
CA ILE A 219 -5.80 -4.42 13.14
C ILE A 219 -7.33 -4.53 13.26
N ARG A 220 -7.83 -5.61 13.88
CA ARG A 220 -9.27 -5.79 14.11
C ARG A 220 -9.86 -4.67 14.96
N PHE A 221 -9.13 -4.22 15.98
CA PHE A 221 -9.55 -3.10 16.82
C PHE A 221 -9.70 -1.81 16.00
N VAL A 222 -8.71 -1.43 15.20
CA VAL A 222 -8.77 -0.23 14.34
C VAL A 222 -9.90 -0.34 13.33
N ARG A 223 -10.00 -1.46 12.60
CA ARG A 223 -11.11 -1.73 11.65
C ARG A 223 -12.47 -1.55 12.33
N ASN A 224 -12.62 -2.06 13.54
CA ASN A 224 -13.87 -1.92 14.29
C ASN A 224 -14.14 -0.48 14.70
N GLN A 225 -13.13 0.33 15.03
CA GLN A 225 -13.33 1.76 15.28
C GLN A 225 -13.71 2.51 14.00
N LEU A 226 -13.11 2.18 12.85
CA LEU A 226 -13.41 2.81 11.57
C LEU A 226 -14.88 2.60 11.15
N LEU A 227 -15.39 1.39 11.31
CA LEU A 227 -16.76 1.05 10.90
C LEU A 227 -17.84 1.40 11.94
N LYS A 228 -17.48 2.04 13.06
CA LYS A 228 -18.49 2.55 14.00
C LYS A 228 -19.27 3.69 13.34
N LYS A 229 -20.58 3.71 13.54
CA LYS A 229 -21.42 4.81 13.06
C LYS A 229 -20.99 6.18 13.61
N GLU A 230 -20.48 6.20 14.84
CA GLU A 230 -20.06 7.41 15.57
C GLU A 230 -18.85 8.10 14.94
N THR A 231 -17.97 7.35 14.26
CA THR A 231 -16.79 7.92 13.59
C THR A 231 -17.12 8.41 12.18
N GLY A 232 -18.27 8.02 11.62
CA GLY A 232 -18.64 8.35 10.24
C GLY A 232 -17.60 7.88 9.23
N GLY A 233 -16.81 6.85 9.56
CA GLY A 233 -15.70 6.38 8.73
C GLY A 233 -14.39 7.15 8.90
N LYS A 234 -14.29 8.15 9.77
CA LYS A 234 -13.08 8.99 9.94
C LYS A 234 -12.62 9.05 11.40
N ILE A 235 -11.31 8.93 11.62
CA ILE A 235 -10.66 8.99 12.94
C ILE A 235 -9.48 9.97 12.88
N GLU A 236 -9.50 10.99 13.73
CA GLU A 236 -8.44 12.01 13.86
C GLU A 236 -8.39 12.57 15.30
N GLY A 237 -7.39 13.40 15.61
CA GLY A 237 -7.25 14.08 16.90
C GLY A 237 -7.15 13.11 18.09
N ASP A 238 -7.75 13.48 19.22
CA ASP A 238 -7.69 12.71 20.48
C ASP A 238 -8.12 11.24 20.30
N LYS A 239 -9.07 10.97 19.41
CA LYS A 239 -9.51 9.60 19.14
C LYS A 239 -8.43 8.76 18.49
N LEU A 240 -7.65 9.36 17.59
CA LEU A 240 -6.51 8.70 16.96
C LEU A 240 -5.40 8.45 18.00
N GLU A 241 -5.19 9.38 18.93
CA GLU A 241 -4.22 9.24 20.01
C GLU A 241 -4.55 8.03 20.91
N GLU A 242 -5.80 7.91 21.37
CA GLU A 242 -6.26 6.74 22.15
C GLU A 242 -6.03 5.42 21.42
N ILE A 243 -6.32 5.40 20.12
CA ILE A 243 -6.16 4.20 19.28
C ILE A 243 -4.68 3.87 19.12
N TRP A 244 -3.83 4.89 18.91
CA TRP A 244 -2.40 4.73 18.77
C TRP A 244 -1.74 4.17 20.03
N GLU A 245 -2.09 4.71 21.21
CA GLU A 245 -1.66 4.17 22.50
C GLU A 245 -2.06 2.70 22.63
N LYS A 246 -3.30 2.37 22.26
CA LYS A 246 -3.77 0.98 22.31
C LYS A 246 -3.00 0.05 21.38
N ILE A 247 -2.70 0.49 20.16
CA ILE A 247 -1.86 -0.27 19.22
C ILE A 247 -0.48 -0.48 19.84
N ASN A 248 0.11 0.58 20.40
CA ASN A 248 1.44 0.51 21.00
C ASN A 248 1.51 -0.49 22.15
N ASP A 249 0.53 -0.48 23.04
CA ASP A 249 0.39 -1.40 24.16
C ASP A 249 0.27 -2.86 23.69
N LEU A 250 -0.62 -3.12 22.73
CA LEU A 250 -0.85 -4.46 22.20
C LEU A 250 0.38 -5.00 21.49
N THR A 251 1.11 -4.14 20.78
CA THR A 251 2.26 -4.51 19.96
C THR A 251 3.61 -4.22 20.63
N ASN A 252 3.66 -3.95 21.93
CA ASN A 252 4.87 -3.56 22.64
C ASN A 252 6.03 -4.58 22.56
N LYS A 253 5.70 -5.86 22.42
CA LYS A 253 6.66 -6.97 22.28
C LYS A 253 6.99 -7.33 20.83
N VAL A 254 6.45 -6.61 19.86
CA VAL A 254 6.74 -6.85 18.45
C VAL A 254 7.95 -6.01 18.07
N ASP A 255 9.10 -6.66 17.88
CA ASP A 255 10.31 -6.01 17.37
C ASP A 255 10.35 -6.14 15.85
N LEU A 256 9.97 -5.06 15.15
CA LEU A 256 10.01 -5.03 13.69
C LEU A 256 11.45 -4.92 13.17
N LEU A 257 12.34 -4.23 13.90
CA LEU A 257 13.73 -4.07 13.53
C LEU A 257 14.47 -5.41 13.53
N GLU A 258 14.23 -6.27 14.52
CA GLU A 258 14.81 -7.61 14.57
C GLU A 258 14.45 -8.44 13.34
N ILE A 259 13.17 -8.42 12.94
CA ILE A 259 12.67 -9.13 11.76
C ILE A 259 13.35 -8.60 10.50
N ILE A 260 13.39 -7.28 10.34
CA ILE A 260 14.00 -6.65 9.18
C ILE A 260 15.49 -6.95 9.10
N LYS A 261 16.24 -6.84 10.21
CA LYS A 261 17.68 -7.15 10.22
C LYS A 261 17.95 -8.62 9.90
N LYS A 262 17.14 -9.52 10.43
CA LYS A 262 17.27 -10.97 10.17
C LYS A 262 17.08 -11.30 8.69
N ASN A 263 16.08 -10.69 8.05
CA ASN A 263 15.68 -11.07 6.70
C ASN A 263 16.28 -10.19 5.61
N TYR A 264 16.72 -8.96 5.92
CA TYR A 264 17.22 -7.98 4.95
C TYR A 264 18.56 -7.36 5.35
N GLY A 265 19.21 -7.84 6.41
CA GLY A 265 20.52 -7.32 6.86
C GLY A 265 21.62 -7.42 5.81
N TYR A 266 21.44 -8.27 4.79
CA TYR A 266 22.33 -8.37 3.62
C TYR A 266 22.28 -7.14 2.69
N LEU A 267 21.34 -6.21 2.91
CA LEU A 267 21.20 -4.97 2.14
C LEU A 267 22.03 -3.80 2.70
N ASP A 268 22.95 -4.04 3.65
CA ASP A 268 23.70 -3.02 4.38
C ASP A 268 22.78 -1.92 4.93
N LEU A 269 21.97 -2.28 5.92
CA LEU A 269 20.90 -1.42 6.46
C LEU A 269 21.41 -0.30 7.41
N GLU A 270 22.73 -0.13 7.55
CA GLU A 270 23.38 0.88 8.41
C GLU A 270 23.50 2.25 7.75
#